data_AF-A0A4R3JWN7-F1
#
_entry.id   AF-A0A4R3JWN7-F1
#
_cell.length_a   1.000
_cell.length_b   1.000
_cell.length_c   1.000
_cell.angle_alpha   90.00
_cell.angle_beta   90.00
_cell.angle_gamma   90.00
#
_symmetry.space_group_name_H-M   'P 1'
#
loop_
_entity.id
_entity.type
_entity.pdbx_description
1 polymer ?
#
loop_
_entity_poly.entity_id
_entity_poly.type
_entity_poly.pdbx_seq_one_letter_code
_entity_poly.pdbx_strand_id
1 'polypeptide(L)'
;MHELAESTVGVESFPSFTKPARLRWESIPADIRQRLLSNVWCGHCRFETTITSFSGTIKGGDLLLVGKCAECHGDVARVIEGS
;
A
#
# COMPACT_ATOMS: atom_id res chain seq x y z
N MET A 1 12.21 -0.24 -43.15
CA MET A 1 13.14 0.68 -42.46
C MET A 1 12.33 1.91 -42.12
N HIS A 2 11.93 2.26 -40.91
CA HIS A 2 12.25 1.95 -39.51
C HIS A 2 10.91 2.12 -38.75
N GLU A 3 10.62 1.68 -37.54
CA GLU A 3 11.17 0.78 -36.52
C GLU A 3 10.10 0.84 -35.40
N LEU A 4 9.82 -0.28 -34.76
CA LEU A 4 8.81 -0.38 -33.70
C LEU A 4 9.30 0.39 -32.45
N ALA A 5 8.52 1.35 -31.96
CA ALA A 5 8.72 1.94 -30.64
C ALA A 5 7.54 1.57 -29.75
N GLU A 6 7.82 0.65 -28.83
CA GLU A 6 6.97 0.18 -27.75
C GLU A 6 6.85 1.26 -26.64
N SER A 7 5.81 1.13 -25.80
CA SER A 7 5.60 1.82 -24.50
C SER A 7 4.92 3.20 -24.61
N THR A 8 3.74 3.46 -24.04
CA THR A 8 3.43 3.36 -22.61
C THR A 8 1.91 3.42 -22.42
N VAL A 9 1.26 2.28 -22.17
CA VAL A 9 -0.07 2.29 -21.56
C VAL A 9 0.16 2.53 -20.08
N GLY A 10 -0.39 3.63 -19.55
CA GLY A 10 -0.32 4.00 -18.15
C GLY A 10 -0.80 2.84 -17.28
N VAL A 11 0.15 2.12 -16.70
CA VAL A 11 -0.13 1.15 -15.66
C VAL A 11 -0.42 1.99 -14.43
N GLU A 12 -1.70 2.19 -14.11
CA GLU A 12 -2.07 2.60 -12.76
C GLU A 12 -1.44 1.56 -11.84
N SER A 13 -0.39 2.01 -11.14
CA SER A 13 0.46 1.18 -10.30
C SER A 13 -0.41 0.58 -9.21
N PHE A 14 -0.95 -0.62 -9.47
CA PHE A 14 -1.53 -1.43 -8.42
C PHE A 14 -0.51 -1.49 -7.27
N PRO A 15 -0.96 -1.42 -6.02
CA PRO A 15 -0.04 -1.51 -4.91
C PRO A 15 0.80 -2.78 -5.08
N SER A 16 2.12 -2.64 -5.04
CA SER A 16 3.02 -3.78 -5.26
C SER A 16 2.92 -4.70 -4.06
N PHE A 17 2.12 -5.74 -4.16
CA PHE A 17 1.98 -6.76 -3.13
C PHE A 17 2.78 -8.01 -3.52
N THR A 18 3.49 -8.59 -2.56
CA THR A 18 3.94 -9.98 -2.71
C THR A 18 2.72 -10.91 -2.75
N LYS A 19 2.83 -12.07 -3.41
CA LYS A 19 1.72 -13.04 -3.49
C LYS A 19 1.06 -13.35 -2.13
N PRO A 20 1.80 -13.71 -1.06
CA PRO A 20 1.19 -13.98 0.24
C PRO A 20 0.57 -12.73 0.88
N ALA A 21 1.18 -11.56 0.70
CA ALA A 21 0.63 -10.31 1.20
C ALA A 21 -0.70 -9.95 0.51
N ARG A 22 -0.81 -10.18 -0.80
CA ARG A 22 -2.05 -9.97 -1.55
C ARG A 22 -3.17 -10.88 -1.05
N LEU A 23 -2.89 -12.17 -0.87
CA LEU A 23 -3.88 -13.12 -0.35
C LEU A 23 -4.38 -12.70 1.05
N ARG A 24 -3.45 -12.28 1.93
CA ARG A 24 -3.79 -11.79 3.27
C ARG A 24 -4.57 -10.48 3.23
N TRP A 25 -4.25 -9.58 2.31
CA TRP A 25 -4.95 -8.31 2.14
C TRP A 25 -6.36 -8.53 1.61
N GLU A 26 -6.52 -9.36 0.58
CA GLU A 26 -7.82 -9.67 -0.04
C GLU A 26 -8.75 -10.46 0.87
N SER A 27 -8.22 -11.19 1.87
CA SER A 27 -9.04 -11.86 2.88
C SER A 27 -9.68 -10.90 3.89
N ILE A 28 -9.22 -9.64 3.96
CA ILE A 28 -9.78 -8.62 4.84
C ILE A 28 -11.00 -7.97 4.15
N PRO A 29 -12.16 -7.89 4.82
CA PRO A 29 -13.34 -7.20 4.28
C PRO A 29 -13.02 -5.78 3.81
N ALA A 30 -13.68 -5.34 2.73
CA ALA A 30 -13.36 -4.08 2.06
C ALA A 30 -13.51 -2.85 2.97
N ASP A 31 -14.54 -2.84 3.82
CA ASP A 31 -14.77 -1.79 4.82
C ASP A 31 -13.66 -1.73 5.87
N ILE A 32 -13.15 -2.90 6.30
CA ILE A 32 -12.03 -3.00 7.22
C ILE A 32 -10.74 -2.55 6.54
N ARG A 33 -10.51 -2.92 5.28
CA ARG A 33 -9.38 -2.42 4.49
C ARG A 33 -9.38 -0.90 4.41
N GLN A 34 -10.52 -0.28 4.11
CA GLN A 34 -10.64 1.17 4.06
C GLN A 34 -10.28 1.83 5.40
N ARG A 35 -10.77 1.29 6.52
CA ARG A 35 -10.42 1.78 7.86
C ARG A 35 -8.93 1.65 8.16
N LEU A 36 -8.31 0.54 7.75
CA LEU A 36 -6.87 0.33 7.92
C LEU A 36 -6.05 1.33 7.09
N LEU A 37 -6.51 1.68 5.89
CA LEU A 37 -5.85 2.66 5.03
C LEU A 37 -6.04 4.09 5.55
N SER A 38 -7.19 4.43 6.13
CA SER A 38 -7.49 5.78 6.63
C SER A 38 -6.99 6.07 8.05
N ASN A 39 -6.45 5.06 8.75
CA ASN A 39 -5.98 5.18 10.12
C ASN A 39 -4.48 4.82 10.21
N VAL A 40 -3.64 5.59 9.53
CA VAL A 40 -2.18 5.40 9.53
C VAL A 40 -1.50 6.56 10.25
N TRP A 41 -0.67 6.28 11.25
CA TRP A 41 0.06 7.34 11.95
C TRP A 41 1.19 7.89 11.07
N CYS A 42 1.20 9.20 10.86
CA CYS A 42 2.32 9.87 10.20
C CYS A 42 3.23 10.53 11.24
N GLY A 43 4.49 10.09 11.33
CA GLY A 43 5.47 10.67 12.26
C GLY A 43 5.81 12.14 11.97
N HIS A 44 5.70 12.58 10.71
CA HIS A 44 5.95 13.97 10.32
C HIS A 44 4.76 14.89 10.67
N CYS A 45 3.56 14.50 10.27
CA CYS A 45 2.34 15.26 10.55
C CYS A 45 1.90 15.19 12.02
N ARG A 46 2.29 14.13 12.74
CA ARG A 46 1.93 13.86 14.14
C ARG A 46 0.43 13.64 14.36
N PHE A 47 -0.25 13.09 13.36
CA PHE A 47 -1.65 12.70 13.44
C PHE A 47 -1.94 11.52 12.50
N GLU A 48 -3.16 10.98 12.59
CA GLU A 48 -3.67 9.90 11.74
C GLU A 48 -4.03 10.40 10.34
N THR A 49 -3.57 9.69 9.31
CA THR A 49 -3.78 10.06 7.92
C THR A 49 -4.20 8.86 7.09
N THR A 50 -4.55 9.13 5.83
CA THR A 50 -4.74 8.10 4.82
C THR A 50 -3.41 7.76 4.17
N ILE A 51 -3.13 6.47 4.03
CA ILE A 51 -1.99 5.99 3.24
C ILE A 51 -2.35 5.92 1.75
N THR A 52 -1.49 6.47 0.91
CA THR A 52 -1.60 6.46 -0.55
C THR A 52 -0.40 5.76 -1.17
N SER A 53 -0.53 5.35 -2.44
CA SER A 53 0.56 4.74 -3.22
C SER A 53 1.28 3.60 -2.48
N PHE A 54 0.51 2.75 -1.79
CA PHE A 54 1.07 1.77 -0.86
C PHE A 54 1.50 0.48 -1.56
N SER A 55 2.27 -0.32 -0.86
CA SER A 55 2.72 -1.66 -1.23
C SER A 55 2.58 -2.57 -0.01
N GLY A 56 2.59 -3.88 -0.21
CA GLY A 56 2.38 -4.85 0.86
C GLY A 56 3.34 -6.03 0.81
N THR A 57 3.91 -6.38 1.96
CA THR A 57 4.74 -7.57 2.11
C THR A 57 4.48 -8.26 3.44
N ILE A 58 4.79 -9.55 3.54
CA ILE A 58 4.75 -10.27 4.81
C ILE A 58 6.13 -10.15 5.47
N LYS A 59 6.17 -9.71 6.73
CA LYS A 59 7.37 -9.70 7.57
C LYS A 59 7.04 -10.30 8.93
N GLY A 60 7.75 -11.35 9.33
CA GLY A 60 7.55 -11.99 10.63
C GLY A 60 6.16 -12.62 10.84
N GLY A 61 5.40 -12.86 9.77
CA GLY A 61 4.01 -13.33 9.83
C GLY A 61 2.97 -12.22 9.63
N ASP A 62 3.38 -10.96 9.84
CA ASP A 62 2.48 -9.81 9.74
C ASP A 62 2.45 -9.22 8.34
N LEU A 63 1.31 -8.65 7.97
CA LEU A 63 1.18 -7.86 6.75
C LEU A 63 1.65 -6.43 7.03
N LEU A 64 2.78 -6.06 6.44
CA LEU A 64 3.29 -4.69 6.45
C LEU A 64 2.87 -3.96 5.18
N LEU A 65 2.12 -2.87 5.36
CA LEU A 65 1.86 -1.88 4.32
C LEU A 65 2.84 -0.71 4.43
N VAL A 66 3.43 -0.30 3.31
CA VAL A 66 4.31 0.88 3.22
C VAL A 66 3.86 1.76 2.07
N GLY A 67 3.77 3.06 2.30
CA GLY A 67 3.23 4.02 1.33
C GLY A 67 3.51 5.45 1.76
N LYS A 68 2.67 6.38 1.29
CA LYS A 68 2.82 7.82 1.49
C LYS A 68 1.68 8.40 2.33
N CYS A 69 2.00 9.39 3.16
CA CYS A 69 1.01 10.23 3.84
C CYS A 69 0.24 11.05 2.80
N ALA A 70 -1.09 11.08 2.87
CA ALA A 70 -1.91 11.90 1.98
C ALA A 70 -1.67 13.42 2.16
N GLU A 71 -1.21 13.85 3.34
CA GLU A 71 -1.06 15.27 3.68
C GLU A 71 0.33 15.81 3.33
N CYS A 72 1.40 15.11 3.75
CA CYS A 72 2.77 15.58 3.58
C CYS A 72 3.59 14.78 2.57
N HIS A 73 3.03 13.70 2.00
CA HIS A 73 3.73 12.77 1.11
C HIS A 73 4.98 12.10 1.72
N GLY A 74 5.16 12.21 3.04
CA GLY A 74 6.20 11.50 3.78
C GLY A 74 5.93 10.00 3.85
N ASP A 75 6.98 9.22 4.10
CA ASP A 75 6.87 7.77 4.24
C ASP A 75 6.06 7.39 5.49
N VAL A 76 5.10 6.49 5.31
CA VAL A 76 4.29 5.93 6.39
C VAL A 76 4.15 4.43 6.23
N ALA A 77 3.86 3.75 7.34
CA ALA A 77 3.65 2.32 7.35
C ALA A 77 2.49 1.93 8.28
N ARG A 78 1.81 0.84 7.94
CA ARG A 78 0.78 0.22 8.78
C ARG A 78 1.06 -1.28 8.89
N VAL A 79 1.14 -1.79 10.10
CA VAL A 79 1.24 -3.23 10.37
C VAL A 79 -0.15 -3.78 10.64
N ILE A 80 -0.45 -4.95 10.06
CA ILE A 80 -1.67 -5.71 10.27
C ILE A 80 -1.25 -7.09 10.74
N GLU A 81 -1.47 -7.36 12.01
CA GLU A 81 -1.11 -8.64 12.64
C GLU A 81 -1.96 -9.78 12.06
N GLY A 82 -1.32 -10.94 11.87
CA GLY A 82 -1.97 -12.17 11.45
C GLY A 82 -1.83 -13.23 12.53
N SER A 83 -2.93 -13.55 13.21
CA SER A 83 -3.03 -14.75 14.05
C SER A 83 -3.13 -16.01 13.20
#